data_AF-A0A7R9DDA7-F1
#
_entry.id   AF-A0A7R9DDA7-F1
#
_cell.length_a   1.000
_cell.length_b   1.000
_cell.length_c   1.000
_cell.angle_alpha   90.00
_cell.angle_beta   90.00
_cell.angle_gamma   90.00
#
_symmetry.space_group_name_H-M   'P 1'
#
loop_
_entity.id
_entity.type
_entity.pdbx_description
1 polymer ?
#
loop_
_entity_poly.entity_id
_entity_poly.type
_entity_poly.pdbx_seq_one_letter_code
_entity_poly.pdbx_strand_id
1 'polypeptide(L)'
;MSNLTYLSDRRELLVSKVACQGQEDRGTGKLASPCMLCILACVLLNKVALFLLLISDYRGKFASVEDISCRIKPGCKDHPPWPKGFCSKCQPNAITLNRQEYRHVDNVVFENPHLVERFLNYWRTTGHQRIGFLFGNYEIHSDVPLGIRATVAAIYEPPQESTRDSIVLLPDDKDALVDQLAQQLGLHRVGWIFTDLVADDVTKGTVKHVRNIESHFLSAEECIMAGHFQNQHPNPCRFSPVGSFGSKFVTVCVTGDSSNQVHMEGYGVSNQCMALVRDNCLIPTNVPELGYVRESTDKQYVPDVYYKFYVDVTKRELFFNVKCVSISNSKFKICELSCKAEFDLVPDPLVNKYILWKHRGSNLGPLDLYPGTLTTRPERSKK
;
A
#
# COMPACT_ATOMS: atom_id res chain seq x y z
N MET A 1 -29.39 6.02 -30.26
CA MET A 1 -30.22 4.81 -30.24
C MET A 1 -29.34 3.59 -30.47
N SER A 2 -29.65 2.51 -29.74
CA SER A 2 -29.18 1.12 -29.85
C SER A 2 -27.73 0.75 -29.46
N ASN A 3 -27.60 0.46 -28.15
CA ASN A 3 -27.13 -0.82 -27.56
C ASN A 3 -25.75 -1.37 -27.91
N LEU A 4 -24.79 -1.15 -27.00
CA LEU A 4 -23.63 -2.00 -26.77
C LEU A 4 -23.89 -2.86 -25.53
N THR A 5 -24.14 -4.15 -25.75
CA THR A 5 -24.22 -5.16 -24.69
C THR A 5 -22.84 -5.72 -24.39
N TYR A 6 -22.49 -5.64 -23.12
CA TYR A 6 -21.41 -6.31 -22.40
C TYR A 6 -21.34 -7.81 -22.71
N LEU A 7 -20.15 -8.32 -23.00
CA LEU A 7 -19.79 -9.73 -22.81
C LEU A 7 -18.37 -9.82 -22.22
N SER A 8 -18.34 -9.67 -20.90
CA SER A 8 -17.29 -10.21 -20.04
C SER A 8 -17.68 -11.65 -19.71
N ASP A 9 -17.15 -12.63 -20.44
CA ASP A 9 -16.89 -13.99 -19.95
C ASP A 9 -16.27 -14.84 -21.06
N ARG A 10 -15.38 -15.74 -20.67
CA ARG A 10 -14.58 -16.69 -21.48
C ARG A 10 -13.20 -16.19 -21.92
N ARG A 11 -12.26 -16.18 -20.97
CA ARG A 11 -10.86 -16.52 -21.23
C ARG A 11 -10.55 -17.91 -20.66
N GLU A 12 -11.30 -18.89 -21.14
CA GLU A 12 -10.89 -20.29 -21.16
C GLU A 12 -10.99 -20.77 -22.62
N LEU A 13 -9.99 -21.55 -23.05
CA LEU A 13 -9.81 -22.12 -24.39
C LEU A 13 -9.51 -21.14 -25.54
N LEU A 14 -8.22 -20.89 -25.76
CA LEU A 14 -7.66 -20.75 -27.11
C LEU A 14 -6.47 -21.69 -27.26
N VAL A 15 -6.78 -22.98 -27.09
CA VAL A 15 -6.00 -24.07 -27.68
C VAL A 15 -6.60 -24.33 -29.06
N SER A 16 -5.72 -24.46 -30.05
CA SER A 16 -5.92 -24.98 -31.40
C SER A 16 -6.99 -24.34 -32.31
N LYS A 17 -6.53 -23.42 -33.18
CA LYS A 17 -7.03 -23.34 -34.56
C LYS A 17 -6.00 -22.62 -35.45
N VAL A 18 -4.90 -23.31 -35.75
CA VAL A 18 -4.19 -23.09 -37.02
C VAL A 18 -4.56 -24.28 -37.89
N ALA A 19 -5.56 -24.08 -38.74
CA ALA A 19 -5.84 -24.99 -39.83
C ALA A 19 -4.65 -24.90 -40.80
N CYS A 20 -3.91 -25.99 -40.95
CA CYS A 20 -3.04 -26.17 -42.10
C CYS A 20 -3.92 -26.18 -43.36
N GLN A 21 -3.88 -25.11 -44.15
CA GLN A 21 -4.26 -25.18 -45.55
C GLN A 21 -3.21 -26.02 -46.27
N GLY A 22 -3.50 -27.31 -46.46
CA GLY A 22 -2.77 -28.15 -47.40
C GLY A 22 -3.22 -27.79 -48.81
N GLN A 23 -2.28 -27.35 -49.65
CA GLN A 23 -2.46 -27.37 -51.10
C GLN A 23 -2.57 -28.83 -51.56
N GLU A 24 -3.59 -29.11 -52.37
CA GLU A 24 -3.67 -30.34 -53.15
C GLU A 24 -2.53 -30.36 -54.16
N ASP A 25 -1.65 -31.35 -54.06
CA ASP A 25 -0.85 -31.81 -55.19
C ASP A 25 -0.95 -33.33 -55.31
N ARG A 26 -1.23 -33.78 -56.54
CA ARG A 26 -1.49 -35.17 -56.90
C ARG A 26 -0.18 -35.95 -56.92
N GLY A 27 -0.14 -37.12 -56.28
CA GLY A 27 0.89 -38.13 -56.56
C GLY A 27 1.34 -38.95 -55.35
N THR A 28 0.83 -40.19 -55.28
CA THR A 28 1.47 -41.38 -54.70
C THR A 28 2.24 -41.27 -53.37
N GLY A 29 1.56 -41.63 -52.27
CA GLY A 29 2.04 -42.60 -51.27
C GLY A 29 3.34 -42.33 -50.48
N LYS A 30 3.23 -41.65 -49.33
CA LYS A 30 3.76 -41.99 -47.98
C LYS A 30 3.79 -40.73 -47.11
N LEU A 31 2.84 -40.57 -46.18
CA LEU A 31 2.91 -39.54 -45.14
C LEU A 31 3.83 -40.02 -44.01
N ALA A 32 4.98 -39.38 -43.83
CA ALA A 32 5.79 -39.53 -42.62
C ALA A 32 5.10 -38.78 -41.46
N SER A 33 4.86 -39.46 -40.33
CA SER A 33 4.34 -38.83 -39.11
C SER A 33 5.36 -37.82 -38.55
N PRO A 34 4.96 -36.59 -38.22
CA PRO A 34 5.88 -35.65 -37.58
C PRO A 34 6.23 -36.16 -36.18
N CYS A 35 7.52 -36.40 -35.95
CA CYS A 35 8.03 -36.84 -34.66
C CYS A 35 7.67 -35.82 -33.57
N MET A 36 7.15 -36.29 -32.44
CA MET A 36 6.68 -35.47 -31.32
C MET A 36 7.76 -34.48 -30.82
N LEU A 37 9.04 -34.82 -30.99
CA LEU A 37 10.17 -33.92 -30.71
C LEU A 37 10.20 -32.66 -31.58
N CYS A 38 9.81 -32.73 -32.85
CA CYS A 38 9.79 -31.56 -33.75
C CYS A 38 8.68 -30.57 -33.38
N ILE A 39 7.53 -31.07 -32.93
CA ILE A 39 6.42 -30.24 -32.45
C ILE A 39 6.79 -29.60 -31.11
N LEU A 40 7.39 -30.35 -30.19
CA LEU A 40 7.88 -29.80 -28.91
C LEU A 40 8.95 -28.74 -29.12
N ALA A 41 9.94 -29.02 -29.99
CA ALA A 41 11.01 -28.07 -30.31
C ALA A 41 10.45 -26.79 -30.97
N CYS A 42 9.46 -26.90 -31.86
CA CYS A 42 8.84 -25.73 -32.50
C CYS A 42 7.97 -24.91 -31.53
N VAL A 43 7.30 -25.54 -30.56
CA VAL A 43 6.57 -24.85 -29.49
C VAL A 43 7.52 -24.17 -28.49
N LEU A 44 8.62 -24.83 -28.12
CA LEU A 44 9.65 -24.25 -27.25
C LEU A 44 10.41 -23.12 -27.95
N LEU A 45 10.79 -23.29 -29.22
CA LEU A 45 11.45 -22.24 -30.01
C LEU A 45 10.52 -21.06 -30.25
N ASN A 46 9.22 -21.25 -30.51
CA ASN A 46 8.26 -20.15 -30.63
C ASN A 46 8.00 -19.47 -29.28
N LYS A 47 7.95 -20.20 -28.16
CA LYS A 47 7.82 -19.58 -26.83
C LYS A 47 9.06 -18.79 -26.43
N VAL A 48 10.25 -19.31 -26.72
CA VAL A 48 11.53 -18.63 -26.45
C VAL A 48 11.72 -17.44 -27.41
N ALA A 49 11.33 -17.57 -28.69
CA ALA A 49 11.36 -16.47 -29.65
C ALA A 49 10.33 -15.38 -29.31
N LEU A 50 9.12 -15.74 -28.86
CA LEU A 50 8.13 -14.78 -28.38
C LEU A 50 8.62 -14.09 -27.10
N PHE A 51 9.29 -14.82 -26.20
CA PHE A 51 9.90 -14.26 -24.99
C PHE A 51 11.09 -13.34 -25.31
N LEU A 52 11.95 -13.70 -26.27
CA LEU A 52 13.07 -12.88 -26.73
C LEU A 52 12.61 -11.66 -27.55
N LEU A 53 11.54 -11.77 -28.33
CA LEU A 53 10.89 -10.64 -29.03
C LEU A 53 10.19 -9.69 -28.04
N LEU A 54 9.60 -10.21 -26.95
CA LEU A 54 9.06 -9.39 -25.85
C LEU A 54 10.15 -8.66 -25.06
N ILE A 55 11.41 -9.13 -25.07
CA ILE A 55 12.51 -8.48 -24.35
C ILE A 55 13.30 -7.52 -25.25
N SER A 56 13.36 -7.76 -26.56
CA SER A 56 14.23 -7.01 -27.48
C SER A 56 13.57 -5.83 -28.20
N ASP A 57 12.23 -5.69 -28.21
CA ASP A 57 11.54 -4.66 -29.00
C ASP A 57 10.65 -3.67 -28.20
N TYR A 58 10.74 -3.63 -26.87
CA TYR A 58 10.03 -2.61 -26.06
C TYR A 58 10.80 -1.28 -25.90
N ARG A 59 11.51 -0.85 -26.95
CA ARG A 59 11.99 0.54 -27.02
C ARG A 59 10.84 1.46 -27.47
N GLY A 60 9.93 1.70 -26.53
CA GLY A 60 8.99 2.83 -26.55
C GLY A 60 7.62 2.54 -27.17
N LYS A 61 6.57 2.56 -26.33
CA LYS A 61 5.34 3.38 -26.50
C LYS A 61 4.09 2.94 -25.72
N PHE A 62 4.05 1.80 -25.02
CA PHE A 62 2.76 1.31 -24.47
C PHE A 62 2.73 0.82 -23.02
N ALA A 63 3.82 0.94 -22.25
CA ALA A 63 3.78 0.68 -20.81
C ALA A 63 3.88 2.01 -20.06
N SER A 64 2.82 2.82 -20.11
CA SER A 64 2.71 4.01 -19.27
C SER A 64 1.81 3.71 -18.08
N VAL A 65 2.36 3.84 -16.88
CA VAL A 65 1.56 3.76 -15.66
C VAL A 65 1.27 5.19 -15.21
N GLU A 66 -0.01 5.55 -15.15
CA GLU A 66 -0.44 6.90 -14.79
C GLU A 66 -0.78 6.99 -13.30
N ASP A 67 -0.36 8.10 -12.69
CA ASP A 67 -0.73 8.43 -11.32
C ASP A 67 -2.05 9.21 -11.29
N ILE A 68 -2.82 9.02 -10.22
CA ILE A 68 -4.12 9.66 -10.05
C ILE A 68 -3.90 11.08 -9.55
N SER A 69 -4.57 12.08 -10.13
CA SER A 69 -4.56 13.47 -9.67
C SER A 69 -5.96 13.97 -9.39
N CYS A 70 -6.18 14.49 -8.18
CA CYS A 70 -7.45 15.08 -7.75
C CYS A 70 -7.50 16.60 -7.98
N ARG A 71 -6.43 17.20 -8.52
CA ARG A 71 -6.32 18.65 -8.76
C ARG A 71 -6.74 19.04 -10.18
N ILE A 72 -7.32 20.23 -10.29
CA ILE A 72 -7.57 20.88 -11.59
C ILE A 72 -6.23 21.10 -12.29
N LYS A 73 -6.14 20.69 -13.56
CA LYS A 73 -4.93 20.90 -14.37
C LYS A 73 -4.66 22.40 -14.52
N PRO A 74 -3.48 22.90 -14.13
CA PRO A 74 -3.15 24.32 -14.29
C PRO A 74 -2.92 24.67 -15.76
N GLY A 75 -3.06 25.97 -16.09
CA GLY A 75 -2.68 26.50 -17.41
C GLY A 75 -3.75 26.36 -18.51
N CYS A 76 -5.02 26.19 -18.17
CA CYS A 76 -6.10 26.27 -19.16
C CYS A 76 -6.25 27.70 -19.68
N LYS A 77 -6.37 27.86 -21.01
CA LYS A 77 -6.50 29.18 -21.68
C LYS A 77 -7.95 29.62 -21.88
N ASP A 78 -8.90 28.70 -21.73
CA ASP A 78 -10.32 28.91 -22.10
C ASP A 78 -11.15 29.53 -20.95
N HIS A 79 -10.60 29.61 -19.73
CA HIS A 79 -11.27 30.20 -18.57
C HIS A 79 -10.26 30.79 -17.57
N PRO A 80 -10.68 31.75 -16.73
CA PRO A 80 -9.89 32.18 -15.58
C PRO A 80 -9.56 31.01 -14.62
N PRO A 81 -8.49 31.10 -13.82
CA PRO A 81 -8.17 30.05 -12.85
C PRO A 81 -9.27 29.88 -11.80
N TRP A 82 -9.33 28.69 -11.20
CA TRP A 82 -10.20 28.39 -10.05
C TRP A 82 -10.03 29.45 -8.95
N PRO A 83 -11.11 29.95 -8.32
CA PRO A 83 -12.50 29.47 -8.40
C PRO A 83 -13.38 30.13 -9.49
N LYS A 84 -12.82 31.05 -10.28
CA LYS A 84 -13.61 31.87 -11.21
C LYS A 84 -14.11 31.11 -12.44
N GLY A 85 -13.53 29.95 -12.75
CA GLY A 85 -14.00 29.08 -13.83
C GLY A 85 -13.21 27.78 -13.93
N PHE A 86 -13.84 26.75 -14.49
CA PHE A 86 -13.20 25.49 -14.89
C PHE A 86 -13.94 24.91 -16.10
N CYS A 87 -13.27 24.04 -16.86
CA CYS A 87 -13.85 23.30 -17.97
C CYS A 87 -13.68 21.77 -17.79
N SER A 88 -14.42 20.98 -18.56
CA SER A 88 -14.31 19.52 -18.53
C SER A 88 -12.93 18.98 -18.91
N LYS A 89 -12.09 19.76 -19.59
CA LYS A 89 -10.71 19.35 -19.98
C LYS A 89 -9.71 19.48 -18.83
N CYS A 90 -9.90 20.46 -17.95
CA CYS A 90 -9.02 20.70 -16.80
C CYS A 90 -9.54 20.03 -15.52
N GLN A 91 -10.84 19.76 -15.45
CA GLN A 91 -11.48 19.08 -14.34
C GLN A 91 -10.88 17.67 -14.18
N PRO A 92 -10.46 17.28 -12.97
CA PRO A 92 -10.03 15.92 -12.71
C PRO A 92 -11.24 14.98 -12.78
N ASN A 93 -11.02 13.75 -13.24
CA ASN A 93 -12.07 12.75 -13.29
C ASN A 93 -12.58 12.43 -11.87
N ALA A 94 -13.86 12.08 -11.77
CA ALA A 94 -14.39 11.50 -10.55
C ALA A 94 -13.62 10.22 -10.19
N ILE A 95 -13.43 9.99 -8.89
CA ILE A 95 -12.64 8.88 -8.38
C ILE A 95 -13.58 7.78 -7.93
N THR A 96 -13.53 6.64 -8.61
CA THR A 96 -14.24 5.43 -8.17
C THR A 96 -13.28 4.54 -7.41
N LEU A 97 -13.48 4.45 -6.09
CA LEU A 97 -12.70 3.62 -5.18
C LEU A 97 -12.94 2.15 -5.44
N ASN A 98 -11.97 1.53 -6.11
CA ASN A 98 -11.93 0.09 -6.39
C ASN A 98 -10.85 -0.61 -5.58
N ARG A 99 -11.03 -1.91 -5.33
CA ARG A 99 -9.98 -2.75 -4.75
C ARG A 99 -8.75 -2.74 -5.64
N GLN A 100 -7.61 -2.33 -5.10
CA GLN A 100 -6.34 -2.40 -5.82
C GLN A 100 -5.92 -3.87 -5.95
N GLU A 101 -5.71 -4.33 -7.18
CA GLU A 101 -5.41 -5.73 -7.50
C GLU A 101 -3.94 -6.11 -7.35
N TYR A 102 -3.08 -5.12 -7.06
CA TYR A 102 -1.65 -5.28 -6.87
C TYR A 102 -1.19 -4.54 -5.61
N ARG A 103 0.02 -4.86 -5.15
CA ARG A 103 0.72 -4.21 -4.05
C ARG A 103 2.18 -3.98 -4.44
N HIS A 104 2.81 -2.96 -3.85
CA HIS A 104 4.20 -2.59 -4.17
C HIS A 104 5.23 -3.43 -3.39
N VAL A 105 4.81 -4.01 -2.26
CA VAL A 105 5.57 -4.93 -1.42
C VAL A 105 4.62 -6.07 -1.08
N ASP A 106 5.09 -7.30 -0.99
CA ASP A 106 4.30 -8.49 -0.68
C ASP A 106 4.44 -8.91 0.77
N ASN A 107 5.63 -8.69 1.32
CA ASN A 107 6.04 -9.25 2.59
C ASN A 107 6.91 -8.28 3.38
N VAL A 108 6.72 -8.24 4.70
CA VAL A 108 7.58 -7.52 5.65
C VAL A 108 8.19 -8.54 6.58
N VAL A 109 9.53 -8.53 6.68
CA VAL A 109 10.30 -9.41 7.55
C VAL A 109 11.17 -8.57 8.48
N PHE A 110 11.21 -8.94 9.75
CA PHE A 110 12.20 -8.41 10.69
C PHE A 110 13.37 -9.38 10.77
N GLU A 111 14.59 -8.89 10.54
CA GLU A 111 15.82 -9.70 10.58
C GLU A 111 16.04 -10.33 11.95
N ASN A 112 15.65 -9.62 13.02
CA ASN A 112 15.83 -10.08 14.38
C ASN A 112 14.58 -9.83 15.22
N PRO A 113 14.00 -10.87 15.85
CA PRO A 113 12.86 -10.73 16.77
C PRO A 113 13.12 -9.74 17.92
N HIS A 114 14.37 -9.59 18.35
CA HIS A 114 14.75 -8.64 19.40
C HIS A 114 14.47 -7.17 19.04
N LEU A 115 14.39 -6.82 17.75
CA LEU A 115 14.00 -5.48 17.31
C LEU A 115 12.58 -5.16 17.79
N VAL A 116 11.66 -6.08 17.53
CA VAL A 116 10.25 -5.96 17.92
C VAL A 116 10.13 -6.03 19.44
N GLU A 117 10.80 -6.98 20.09
CA GLU A 117 10.76 -7.10 21.55
C GLU A 117 11.24 -5.82 22.26
N ARG A 118 12.32 -5.21 21.76
CA ARG A 118 12.83 -3.94 22.30
C ARG A 118 11.83 -2.80 22.10
N PHE A 119 11.17 -2.73 20.95
CA PHE A 119 10.13 -1.74 20.68
C PHE A 119 8.92 -1.93 21.62
N LEU A 120 8.48 -3.17 21.82
CA LEU A 120 7.35 -3.50 22.71
C LEU A 120 7.63 -3.28 24.20
N ASN A 121 8.90 -3.29 24.62
CA ASN A 121 9.25 -3.01 26.01
C ASN A 121 8.80 -1.64 26.49
N TYR A 122 8.69 -0.64 25.60
CA TYR A 122 8.12 0.65 25.97
C TYR A 122 6.66 0.51 26.42
N TRP A 123 5.83 -0.18 25.63
CA TRP A 123 4.44 -0.43 25.97
C TRP A 123 4.31 -1.28 27.24
N ARG A 124 5.14 -2.32 27.41
CA ARG A 124 5.11 -3.18 28.61
C ARG A 124 5.42 -2.42 29.91
N THR A 125 6.27 -1.41 29.83
CA THR A 125 6.71 -0.63 31.01
C THR A 125 5.82 0.57 31.30
N THR A 126 5.22 1.18 30.28
CA THR A 126 4.44 2.43 30.43
C THR A 126 2.93 2.24 30.25
N GLY A 127 2.51 1.20 29.54
CA GLY A 127 1.15 1.03 29.05
C GLY A 127 0.73 2.03 27.96
N HIS A 128 1.65 2.84 27.44
CA HIS A 128 1.39 3.82 26.38
C HIS A 128 1.78 3.26 25.01
N GLN A 129 1.07 3.69 23.98
CA GLN A 129 1.33 3.26 22.60
C GLN A 129 2.66 3.83 22.08
N ARG A 130 3.16 3.28 20.97
CA ARG A 130 4.44 3.70 20.41
C ARG A 130 4.44 3.68 18.89
N ILE A 131 5.18 4.60 18.28
CA ILE A 131 5.46 4.65 16.83
C ILE A 131 6.97 4.60 16.58
N GLY A 132 7.37 4.01 15.46
CA GLY A 132 8.75 3.99 14.98
C GLY A 132 8.84 3.92 13.46
N PHE A 133 9.97 4.36 12.90
CA PHE A 133 10.32 4.20 11.49
C PHE A 133 11.18 2.96 11.29
N LEU A 134 10.88 2.22 10.24
CA LEU A 134 11.54 0.97 9.88
C LEU A 134 12.65 1.25 8.88
N PHE A 135 13.86 0.82 9.21
CA PHE A 135 15.03 0.90 8.34
C PHE A 135 15.47 -0.49 7.92
N GLY A 136 15.76 -0.64 6.63
CA GLY A 136 15.91 -1.95 6.02
C GLY A 136 16.19 -1.89 4.52
N ASN A 137 15.99 -3.01 3.84
CA ASN A 137 16.19 -3.16 2.41
C ASN A 137 15.00 -3.83 1.73
N TYR A 138 14.91 -3.67 0.41
CA TYR A 138 13.94 -4.37 -0.42
C TYR A 138 14.62 -5.51 -1.18
N GLU A 139 14.08 -6.71 -1.07
CA GLU A 139 14.64 -7.94 -1.60
C GLU A 139 13.62 -8.68 -2.46
N ILE A 140 14.10 -9.62 -3.26
CA ILE A 140 13.23 -10.50 -4.04
C ILE A 140 12.58 -11.50 -3.09
N HIS A 141 11.26 -11.59 -3.14
CA HIS A 141 10.49 -12.61 -2.43
C HIS A 141 10.18 -13.78 -3.38
N SER A 142 10.88 -14.90 -3.20
CA SER A 142 10.80 -16.06 -4.10
C SER A 142 9.45 -16.78 -4.11
N ASP A 143 8.69 -16.68 -3.02
CA ASP A 143 7.44 -17.45 -2.86
C ASP A 143 6.26 -16.82 -3.60
N VAL A 144 6.43 -15.57 -4.07
CA VAL A 144 5.46 -14.85 -4.87
C VAL A 144 6.11 -14.46 -6.20
N PRO A 145 5.49 -14.75 -7.36
CA PRO A 145 6.03 -14.35 -8.66
C PRO A 145 6.27 -12.84 -8.74
N LEU A 146 7.53 -12.45 -9.02
CA LEU A 146 7.98 -11.05 -9.03
C LEU A 146 7.77 -10.33 -7.69
N GLY A 147 7.72 -11.09 -6.59
CA GLY A 147 7.43 -10.57 -5.28
C GLY A 147 8.57 -9.72 -4.71
N ILE A 148 8.20 -8.74 -3.89
CA ILE A 148 9.13 -7.88 -3.17
C ILE A 148 8.92 -8.05 -1.67
N ARG A 149 10.01 -8.30 -0.94
CA ARG A 149 10.04 -8.34 0.53
C ARG A 149 10.74 -7.09 1.05
N ALA A 150 10.22 -6.50 2.11
CA ALA A 150 10.90 -5.47 2.91
C ALA A 150 11.52 -6.15 4.14
N THR A 151 12.85 -6.20 4.18
CA THR A 151 13.63 -6.80 5.28
C THR A 151 14.09 -5.68 6.21
N VAL A 152 13.66 -5.71 7.46
CA VAL A 152 13.84 -4.66 8.47
C VAL A 152 15.00 -5.00 9.40
N ALA A 153 16.01 -4.15 9.40
CA ALA A 153 17.22 -4.26 10.21
C ALA A 153 17.18 -3.41 11.48
N ALA A 154 16.42 -2.31 11.48
CA ALA A 154 16.36 -1.39 12.61
C ALA A 154 15.00 -0.68 12.73
N ILE A 155 14.66 -0.31 13.96
CA ILE A 155 13.52 0.55 14.29
C ILE A 155 14.06 1.82 14.94
N TYR A 156 13.78 2.96 14.32
CA TYR A 156 14.08 4.28 14.86
C TYR A 156 12.82 4.86 15.52
N GLU A 157 12.90 5.24 16.79
CA GLU A 157 11.78 5.86 17.50
C GLU A 157 11.93 7.39 17.51
N PRO A 158 11.19 8.13 16.65
CA PRO A 158 11.26 9.58 16.63
C PRO A 158 10.72 10.19 17.94
N PRO A 159 11.07 11.46 18.24
CA PRO A 159 10.42 12.25 19.28
C PRO A 159 8.88 12.18 19.16
N GLN A 160 8.22 11.78 20.24
CA GLN A 160 6.78 11.57 20.26
C GLN A 160 6.22 11.70 21.68
N GLU A 161 5.00 12.20 21.79
CA GLU A 161 4.17 12.14 22.99
C GLU A 161 3.19 10.99 22.88
N SER A 162 3.27 10.03 23.80
CA SER A 162 2.47 8.82 23.74
C SER A 162 1.54 8.73 24.93
N THR A 163 0.28 8.40 24.68
CA THR A 163 -0.73 8.05 25.69
C THR A 163 -1.21 6.61 25.47
N ARG A 164 -2.24 6.19 26.20
CA ARG A 164 -2.87 4.87 26.01
C ARG A 164 -3.65 4.76 24.70
N ASP A 165 -4.16 5.90 24.22
CA ASP A 165 -5.14 5.98 23.13
C ASP A 165 -4.68 6.87 21.97
N SER A 166 -3.54 7.56 22.11
CA SER A 166 -3.01 8.47 21.09
C SER A 166 -1.48 8.55 21.11
N ILE A 167 -0.93 8.95 19.98
CA ILE A 167 0.49 9.23 19.76
C ILE A 167 0.58 10.56 19.01
N VAL A 168 1.44 11.47 19.41
CA VAL A 168 1.73 12.71 18.69
C VAL A 168 3.19 12.71 18.32
N LEU A 169 3.50 12.70 17.03
CA LEU A 169 4.85 12.91 16.52
C LEU A 169 5.27 14.36 16.76
N LEU A 170 6.45 14.53 17.33
CA LEU A 170 7.08 15.82 17.54
C LEU A 170 8.13 16.09 16.44
N PRO A 171 8.52 17.36 16.23
CA PRO A 171 9.64 17.69 15.35
C PRO A 171 10.92 16.93 15.74
N ASP A 172 11.62 16.41 14.75
CA ASP A 172 12.84 15.63 14.95
C ASP A 172 14.03 16.28 14.25
N ASP A 173 14.84 16.99 15.04
CA ASP A 173 16.07 17.63 14.56
C ASP A 173 17.11 16.64 14.02
N LYS A 174 16.96 15.34 14.33
CA LYS A 174 17.90 14.28 13.93
C LYS A 174 17.42 13.48 12.72
N ASP A 175 16.22 13.74 12.20
CA ASP A 175 15.62 12.94 11.13
C ASP A 175 16.55 12.83 9.90
N ALA A 176 17.07 13.97 9.43
CA ALA A 176 18.01 14.00 8.30
C ALA A 176 19.34 13.29 8.59
N LEU A 177 19.85 13.38 9.83
CA LEU A 177 21.07 12.70 10.24
C LEU A 177 20.87 11.17 10.26
N VAL A 178 19.72 10.71 10.76
CA VAL A 178 19.37 9.29 10.80
C VAL A 178 19.28 8.71 9.39
N ASP A 179 18.67 9.43 8.45
CA ASP A 179 18.62 8.99 7.04
C ASP A 179 20.01 8.94 6.39
N GLN A 180 20.89 9.91 6.67
CA GLN A 180 22.27 9.88 6.17
C GLN A 180 23.05 8.69 6.71
N LEU A 181 22.89 8.37 8.00
CA LEU A 181 23.56 7.24 8.63
C LEU A 181 23.01 5.91 8.13
N ALA A 182 21.69 5.82 7.94
CA ALA A 182 21.08 4.65 7.30
C ALA A 182 21.65 4.45 5.89
N GLN A 183 21.77 5.50 5.09
CA GLN A 183 22.33 5.42 3.75
C GLN A 183 23.80 4.94 3.76
N GLN A 184 24.62 5.41 4.71
CA GLN A 184 26.01 4.95 4.88
C GLN A 184 26.11 3.47 5.24
N LEU A 185 25.08 2.93 5.90
CA LEU A 185 24.96 1.51 6.23
C LEU A 185 24.27 0.69 5.13
N GLY A 186 23.92 1.32 4.01
CA GLY A 186 23.18 0.65 2.92
C GLY A 186 21.75 0.28 3.33
N LEU A 187 21.14 1.05 4.23
CA LEU A 187 19.75 0.90 4.66
C LEU A 187 18.91 2.08 4.15
N HIS A 188 17.62 1.81 3.96
CA HIS A 188 16.63 2.79 3.57
C HIS A 188 15.47 2.79 4.56
N ARG A 189 14.75 3.92 4.66
CA ARG A 189 13.49 3.96 5.40
C ARG A 189 12.43 3.20 4.58
N VAL A 190 12.11 2.00 5.00
CA VAL A 190 11.23 1.07 4.26
C VAL A 190 9.77 1.13 4.72
N GLY A 191 9.51 1.71 5.90
CA GLY A 191 8.16 1.78 6.44
C GLY A 191 8.09 2.43 7.82
N TRP A 192 6.96 2.22 8.48
CA TRP A 192 6.73 2.62 9.87
C TRP A 192 5.95 1.54 10.61
N ILE A 193 6.07 1.54 11.94
CA ILE A 193 5.42 0.61 12.86
C ILE A 193 4.74 1.39 13.98
N PHE A 194 3.55 0.98 14.38
CA PHE A 194 2.88 1.51 15.56
C PHE A 194 2.17 0.42 16.36
N THR A 195 1.89 0.70 17.63
CA THR A 195 1.16 -0.23 18.51
C THR A 195 -0.28 0.22 18.76
N ASP A 196 -1.19 -0.74 18.80
CA ASP A 196 -2.54 -0.61 19.37
C ASP A 196 -2.80 -1.80 20.30
N LEU A 197 -2.02 -1.84 21.38
CA LEU A 197 -2.08 -2.91 22.36
C LEU A 197 -2.88 -2.49 23.58
N VAL A 198 -3.82 -3.34 23.98
CA VAL A 198 -4.51 -3.22 25.26
C VAL A 198 -4.45 -4.52 26.01
N ALA A 199 -3.93 -4.44 27.24
CA ALA A 199 -3.84 -5.58 28.13
C ALA A 199 -5.23 -6.16 28.41
N ASP A 200 -5.34 -7.47 28.31
CA ASP A 200 -6.54 -8.22 28.70
C ASP A 200 -6.35 -8.80 30.11
N ASP A 201 -5.36 -9.68 30.26
CA ASP A 201 -4.94 -10.25 31.54
C ASP A 201 -3.43 -10.01 31.73
N VAL A 202 -3.09 -9.07 32.62
CA VAL A 202 -1.71 -8.70 32.93
C VAL A 202 -0.92 -9.87 33.52
N THR A 203 -1.58 -10.79 34.23
CA THR A 203 -0.91 -11.94 34.85
C THR A 203 -0.50 -13.00 33.83
N LYS A 204 -1.27 -13.11 32.73
CA LYS A 204 -0.99 -14.04 31.62
C LYS A 204 -0.21 -13.38 30.48
N GLY A 205 -0.08 -12.06 30.49
CA GLY A 205 0.55 -11.30 29.41
C GLY A 205 -0.28 -11.27 28.12
N THR A 206 -1.60 -11.41 28.22
CA THR A 206 -2.50 -11.43 27.05
C THR A 206 -2.99 -10.02 26.68
N VAL A 207 -3.33 -9.85 25.41
CA VAL A 207 -3.81 -8.59 24.83
C VAL A 207 -5.15 -8.78 24.13
N LYS A 208 -5.97 -7.74 24.08
CA LYS A 208 -7.30 -7.81 23.45
C LYS A 208 -7.21 -7.82 21.93
N HIS A 209 -8.01 -8.67 21.29
CA HIS A 209 -8.26 -8.67 19.85
C HIS A 209 -9.22 -7.54 19.44
N VAL A 210 -8.70 -6.30 19.38
CA VAL A 210 -9.52 -5.11 19.10
C VAL A 210 -9.75 -4.83 17.61
N ARG A 211 -8.92 -5.40 16.73
CA ARG A 211 -8.96 -5.20 15.28
C ARG A 211 -9.41 -6.48 14.61
N ASN A 212 -10.63 -6.50 14.08
CA ASN A 212 -11.24 -7.68 13.48
C ASN A 212 -12.33 -7.29 12.48
N ILE A 213 -12.97 -8.29 11.86
CA ILE A 213 -14.02 -8.10 10.85
C ILE A 213 -15.28 -7.38 11.38
N GLU A 214 -15.52 -7.42 12.69
CA GLU A 214 -16.66 -6.76 13.33
C GLU A 214 -16.35 -5.30 13.72
N SER A 215 -15.10 -4.87 13.53
CA SER A 215 -14.60 -3.55 13.90
C SER A 215 -13.85 -2.92 12.73
N HIS A 216 -12.52 -2.82 12.79
CA HIS A 216 -11.68 -2.29 11.72
C HIS A 216 -10.28 -2.88 11.77
N PHE A 217 -9.59 -2.85 10.63
CA PHE A 217 -8.17 -3.24 10.52
C PHE A 217 -7.23 -2.04 10.71
N LEU A 218 -7.46 -0.94 10.00
CA LEU A 218 -6.76 0.34 10.17
C LEU A 218 -7.76 1.48 10.29
N SER A 219 -7.60 2.41 11.22
CA SER A 219 -8.48 3.57 11.30
C SER A 219 -8.32 4.51 10.08
N ALA A 220 -9.30 5.38 9.85
CA ALA A 220 -9.23 6.40 8.81
C ALA A 220 -8.03 7.33 9.02
N GLU A 221 -7.70 7.65 10.27
CA GLU A 221 -6.53 8.44 10.64
C GLU A 221 -5.22 7.72 10.32
N GLU A 222 -5.13 6.42 10.64
CA GLU A 222 -3.99 5.57 10.30
C GLU A 222 -3.80 5.43 8.79
N CYS A 223 -4.90 5.31 8.03
CA CYS A 223 -4.85 5.25 6.58
C CYS A 223 -4.40 6.57 5.95
N ILE A 224 -4.85 7.71 6.49
CA ILE A 224 -4.41 9.04 6.05
C ILE A 224 -2.92 9.23 6.37
N MET A 225 -2.48 8.79 7.55
CA MET A 225 -1.08 8.83 7.96
C MET A 225 -0.19 7.94 7.09
N ALA A 226 -0.64 6.71 6.80
CA ALA A 226 0.05 5.80 5.89
C ALA A 226 0.16 6.40 4.48
N GLY A 227 -0.93 7.01 3.97
CA GLY A 227 -0.91 7.72 2.70
C GLY A 227 0.03 8.92 2.70
N HIS A 228 0.14 9.65 3.81
CA HIS A 228 1.08 10.74 3.97
C HIS A 228 2.52 10.24 3.89
N PHE A 229 2.89 9.22 4.66
CA PHE A 229 4.24 8.66 4.61
C PHE A 229 4.58 8.02 3.26
N GLN A 230 3.64 7.33 2.62
CA GLN A 230 3.85 6.80 1.27
C GLN A 230 4.09 7.90 0.23
N ASN A 231 3.40 9.03 0.34
CA ASN A 231 3.62 10.18 -0.55
C ASN A 231 4.98 10.87 -0.31
N GLN A 232 5.54 10.80 0.90
CA GLN A 232 6.90 11.27 1.18
C GLN A 232 7.98 10.34 0.60
N HIS A 233 7.64 9.08 0.34
CA HIS A 233 8.56 8.05 -0.16
C HIS A 233 8.10 7.48 -1.51
N PRO A 234 8.02 8.29 -2.57
CA PRO A 234 7.57 7.83 -3.87
C PRO A 234 8.53 6.80 -4.47
N ASN A 235 8.00 5.76 -5.11
CA ASN A 235 8.80 4.73 -5.75
C ASN A 235 9.23 5.17 -7.16
N PRO A 236 10.53 5.25 -7.48
CA PRO A 236 11.01 5.58 -8.82
C PRO A 236 10.51 4.57 -9.87
N CYS A 237 9.99 5.08 -10.98
CA CYS A 237 9.39 4.26 -12.02
C CYS A 237 9.62 4.88 -13.40
N ARG A 238 10.43 4.21 -14.23
CA ARG A 238 10.71 4.62 -15.62
C ARG A 238 9.50 4.57 -16.56
N PHE A 239 8.46 3.85 -16.15
CA PHE A 239 7.20 3.69 -16.90
C PHE A 239 6.16 4.74 -16.52
N SER A 240 6.45 5.59 -15.53
CA SER A 240 5.61 6.73 -15.18
C SER A 240 6.09 7.98 -15.92
N PRO A 241 5.19 8.79 -16.50
CA PRO A 241 5.56 10.06 -17.11
C PRO A 241 6.16 11.06 -16.10
N VAL A 242 5.84 10.90 -14.81
CA VAL A 242 6.35 11.72 -13.70
C VAL A 242 7.67 11.17 -13.15
N GLY A 243 8.10 9.98 -13.57
CA GLY A 243 9.30 9.31 -13.08
C GLY A 243 9.12 8.54 -11.76
N SER A 244 7.91 8.55 -11.19
CA SER A 244 7.55 7.80 -9.97
C SER A 244 6.15 7.20 -10.06
N PHE A 245 5.92 6.08 -9.39
CA PHE A 245 4.60 5.45 -9.31
C PHE A 245 4.39 4.73 -7.97
N GLY A 246 3.39 5.18 -7.22
CA GLY A 246 3.06 4.64 -5.90
C GLY A 246 4.23 4.69 -4.92
N SER A 247 4.24 3.80 -3.93
CA SER A 247 5.26 3.73 -2.89
C SER A 247 5.44 2.30 -2.39
N LYS A 248 6.71 1.95 -2.09
CA LYS A 248 7.05 0.70 -1.39
C LYS A 248 7.04 0.87 0.15
N PHE A 249 6.69 2.05 0.65
CA PHE A 249 6.70 2.34 2.08
C PHE A 249 5.57 1.56 2.78
N VAL A 250 5.94 0.70 3.72
CA VAL A 250 5.01 -0.21 4.41
C VAL A 250 4.53 0.36 5.74
N THR A 251 3.35 -0.07 6.16
CA THR A 251 2.76 0.22 7.47
C THR A 251 2.68 -1.08 8.25
N VAL A 252 3.18 -1.11 9.49
CA VAL A 252 3.07 -2.28 10.39
C VAL A 252 2.27 -1.87 11.63
N CYS A 253 1.18 -2.59 11.90
CA CYS A 253 0.38 -2.43 13.11
C CYS A 253 0.68 -3.58 14.06
N VAL A 254 1.03 -3.28 15.32
CA VAL A 254 1.15 -4.30 16.37
C VAL A 254 -0.13 -4.30 17.21
N THR A 255 -0.88 -5.40 17.18
CA THR A 255 -2.18 -5.55 17.85
C THR A 255 -2.30 -6.95 18.47
N GLY A 256 -3.41 -7.24 19.16
CA GLY A 256 -3.75 -8.60 19.59
C GLY A 256 -4.42 -9.40 18.48
N ASP A 257 -4.07 -10.68 18.34
CA ASP A 257 -4.73 -11.62 17.43
C ASP A 257 -5.96 -12.31 18.05
N SER A 258 -6.60 -13.22 17.31
CA SER A 258 -7.74 -14.01 17.79
C SER A 258 -7.45 -14.95 18.96
N SER A 259 -6.16 -15.19 19.26
CA SER A 259 -5.71 -15.96 20.41
C SER A 259 -5.31 -15.06 21.60
N ASN A 260 -5.58 -13.75 21.50
CA ASN A 260 -5.18 -12.73 22.48
C ASN A 260 -3.66 -12.64 22.69
N GLN A 261 -2.88 -12.99 21.66
CA GLN A 261 -1.43 -12.87 21.63
C GLN A 261 -1.03 -11.64 20.81
N VAL A 262 0.14 -11.08 21.14
CA VAL A 262 0.69 -9.95 20.37
C VAL A 262 1.07 -10.45 18.98
N HIS A 263 0.56 -9.76 17.96
CA HIS A 263 0.77 -10.06 16.55
C HIS A 263 1.07 -8.77 15.76
N MET A 264 1.66 -8.92 14.58
CA MET A 264 2.00 -7.82 13.69
C MET A 264 1.29 -7.99 12.35
N GLU A 265 0.56 -6.97 11.94
CA GLU A 265 -0.17 -6.92 10.68
C GLU A 265 0.49 -5.90 9.74
N GLY A 266 0.81 -6.32 8.52
CA GLY A 266 1.43 -5.46 7.52
C GLY A 266 0.41 -4.92 6.52
N TYR A 267 0.54 -3.65 6.15
CA TYR A 267 -0.37 -2.96 5.25
C TYR A 267 0.36 -2.01 4.29
N GLY A 268 -0.23 -1.77 3.13
CA GLY A 268 0.05 -0.62 2.28
C GLY A 268 -1.26 0.01 1.85
N VAL A 269 -1.35 1.34 1.83
CA VAL A 269 -2.57 1.99 1.29
C VAL A 269 -2.52 2.04 -0.23
N SER A 270 -3.70 2.04 -0.86
CA SER A 270 -3.81 2.10 -2.31
C SER A 270 -3.30 3.42 -2.89
N ASN A 271 -2.88 3.41 -4.16
CA ASN A 271 -2.51 4.63 -4.88
C ASN A 271 -3.67 5.65 -4.95
N GLN A 272 -4.92 5.17 -4.94
CA GLN A 272 -6.11 6.02 -4.82
C GLN A 272 -6.15 6.75 -3.48
N CYS A 273 -5.83 6.06 -2.37
CA CYS A 273 -5.71 6.69 -1.06
C CYS A 273 -4.55 7.69 -1.04
N MET A 274 -3.38 7.32 -1.58
CA MET A 274 -2.23 8.23 -1.69
C MET A 274 -2.61 9.53 -2.43
N ALA A 275 -3.29 9.44 -3.58
CA ALA A 275 -3.71 10.61 -4.34
C ALA A 275 -4.70 11.50 -3.57
N LEU A 276 -5.69 10.90 -2.91
CA LEU A 276 -6.67 11.61 -2.10
C LEU A 276 -6.03 12.30 -0.88
N VAL A 277 -5.03 11.67 -0.24
CA VAL A 277 -4.30 12.27 0.88
C VAL A 277 -3.38 13.38 0.41
N ARG A 278 -2.61 13.15 -0.66
CA ARG A 278 -1.68 14.15 -1.26
C ARG A 278 -2.42 15.43 -1.64
N ASP A 279 -3.59 15.27 -2.25
CA ASP A 279 -4.39 16.38 -2.74
C ASP A 279 -5.41 16.87 -1.68
N ASN A 280 -5.24 16.47 -0.41
CA ASN A 280 -6.01 16.91 0.77
C ASN A 280 -7.53 16.76 0.60
N CYS A 281 -8.00 15.66 0.02
CA CYS A 281 -9.41 15.38 -0.22
C CYS A 281 -10.08 14.62 0.94
N LEU A 282 -9.31 14.04 1.87
CA LEU A 282 -9.83 13.23 2.98
C LEU A 282 -9.61 13.90 4.35
N ILE A 283 -10.55 13.66 5.26
CA ILE A 283 -10.48 14.01 6.69
C ILE A 283 -10.87 12.75 7.49
N PRO A 284 -10.20 12.43 8.61
CA PRO A 284 -10.66 11.37 9.50
C PRO A 284 -12.00 11.75 10.16
N THR A 285 -12.81 10.77 10.53
CA THR A 285 -14.04 11.00 11.31
C THR A 285 -13.89 10.45 12.73
N ASN A 286 -14.86 10.74 13.59
CA ASN A 286 -14.96 10.14 14.92
C ASN A 286 -15.31 8.64 14.89
N VAL A 287 -15.71 8.11 13.73
CA VAL A 287 -15.88 6.68 13.49
C VAL A 287 -14.60 6.17 12.84
N PRO A 288 -13.83 5.28 13.49
CA PRO A 288 -12.53 4.81 12.97
C PRO A 288 -12.62 4.25 11.56
N GLU A 289 -13.78 3.72 11.19
CA GLU A 289 -13.97 3.09 9.89
C GLU A 289 -14.23 4.03 8.73
N LEU A 290 -14.61 5.28 9.02
CA LEU A 290 -15.09 6.22 8.03
C LEU A 290 -14.13 7.40 7.90
N GLY A 291 -13.79 7.75 6.67
CA GLY A 291 -13.20 9.05 6.33
C GLY A 291 -14.21 9.91 5.60
N TYR A 292 -14.11 11.22 5.78
CA TYR A 292 -14.97 12.20 5.12
C TYR A 292 -14.25 12.81 3.91
N VAL A 293 -14.95 12.89 2.79
CA VAL A 293 -14.47 13.58 1.58
C VAL A 293 -14.80 15.05 1.73
N ARG A 294 -13.78 15.91 1.66
CA ARG A 294 -13.93 17.35 1.78
C ARG A 294 -14.89 17.90 0.73
N GLU A 295 -15.68 18.89 1.12
CA GLU A 295 -16.46 19.66 0.15
C GLU A 295 -15.53 20.63 -0.60
N SER A 296 -15.86 20.88 -1.88
CA SER A 296 -15.15 21.87 -2.67
C SER A 296 -15.32 23.26 -2.08
N THR A 297 -14.25 24.05 -2.08
CA THR A 297 -14.24 25.45 -1.63
C THR A 297 -13.58 26.32 -2.69
N ASP A 298 -13.71 27.65 -2.56
CA ASP A 298 -13.04 28.61 -3.42
C ASP A 298 -11.51 28.42 -3.49
N LYS A 299 -10.92 27.78 -2.48
CA LYS A 299 -9.49 27.48 -2.41
C LYS A 299 -9.11 26.15 -3.05
N GLN A 300 -10.01 25.16 -3.02
CA GLN A 300 -9.70 23.79 -3.41
C GLN A 300 -10.92 23.11 -4.01
N TYR A 301 -10.79 22.66 -5.25
CA TYR A 301 -11.72 21.73 -5.86
C TYR A 301 -11.46 20.31 -5.35
N VAL A 302 -12.53 19.58 -5.02
CA VAL A 302 -12.49 18.17 -4.63
C VAL A 302 -13.38 17.38 -5.60
N PRO A 303 -12.86 16.36 -6.29
CA PRO A 303 -13.65 15.57 -7.21
C PRO A 303 -14.68 14.71 -6.47
N ASP A 304 -15.76 14.35 -7.17
CA ASP A 304 -16.70 13.35 -6.67
C ASP A 304 -16.00 12.02 -6.43
N VAL A 305 -16.27 11.42 -5.27
CA VAL A 305 -15.73 10.12 -4.88
C VAL A 305 -16.86 9.12 -4.77
N TYR A 306 -16.73 8.03 -5.51
CA TYR A 306 -17.64 6.90 -5.53
C TYR A 306 -16.99 5.68 -4.91
N TYR A 307 -17.77 4.77 -4.34
CA TYR A 307 -17.31 3.41 -4.06
C TYR A 307 -18.30 2.39 -4.62
N LYS A 308 -17.79 1.21 -4.95
CA LYS A 308 -18.55 0.11 -5.53
C LYS A 308 -18.86 -0.94 -4.47
N PHE A 309 -20.11 -1.39 -4.40
CA PHE A 309 -20.47 -2.58 -3.63
C PHE A 309 -21.34 -3.52 -4.46
N TYR A 310 -21.21 -4.82 -4.14
CA TYR A 310 -22.02 -5.87 -4.73
C TYR A 310 -23.20 -6.14 -3.81
N VAL A 311 -24.43 -6.01 -4.32
CA VAL A 311 -25.63 -6.49 -3.64
C VAL A 311 -25.84 -7.94 -4.07
N ASP A 312 -25.51 -8.88 -3.19
CA ASP A 312 -25.54 -10.34 -3.45
C ASP A 312 -26.89 -10.83 -4.00
N VAL A 313 -27.99 -10.14 -3.64
CA VAL A 313 -29.34 -10.53 -4.05
C VAL A 313 -29.64 -10.26 -5.53
N THR A 314 -28.92 -9.35 -6.19
CA THR A 314 -29.24 -8.93 -7.57
C THR A 314 -28.11 -9.02 -8.58
N LYS A 315 -26.85 -9.28 -8.14
CA LYS A 315 -25.64 -9.22 -8.99
C LYS A 315 -25.54 -7.94 -9.82
N ARG A 316 -26.16 -6.84 -9.38
CA ARG A 316 -26.07 -5.52 -10.02
C ARG A 316 -25.01 -4.69 -9.32
N GLU A 317 -24.19 -4.02 -10.12
CA GLU A 317 -23.21 -3.06 -9.62
C GLU A 317 -23.91 -1.73 -9.40
N LEU A 318 -23.83 -1.22 -8.17
CA LEU A 318 -24.39 0.08 -7.82
C LEU A 318 -23.25 1.02 -7.39
N PHE A 319 -23.29 2.24 -7.91
CA PHE A 319 -22.36 3.30 -7.59
C PHE A 319 -23.06 4.33 -6.71
N PHE A 320 -22.46 4.65 -5.57
CA PHE A 320 -22.98 5.68 -4.67
C PHE A 320 -21.96 6.80 -4.59
N ASN A 321 -22.41 8.04 -4.79
CA ASN A 321 -21.63 9.24 -4.46
C ASN A 321 -21.65 9.36 -2.95
N VAL A 322 -20.48 9.39 -2.30
CA VAL A 322 -20.46 9.28 -0.85
C VAL A 322 -19.57 10.33 -0.22
N LYS A 323 -20.18 11.16 0.62
CA LYS A 323 -19.49 12.13 1.46
C LYS A 323 -18.67 11.45 2.57
N CYS A 324 -19.14 10.31 3.08
CA CYS A 324 -18.42 9.46 4.03
C CYS A 324 -18.00 8.15 3.39
N VAL A 325 -16.71 7.89 3.32
CA VAL A 325 -16.10 6.74 2.69
C VAL A 325 -15.67 5.77 3.78
N SER A 326 -16.14 4.51 3.76
CA SER A 326 -15.52 3.49 4.61
C SER A 326 -14.10 3.24 4.14
N ILE A 327 -13.10 3.61 4.95
CA ILE A 327 -11.68 3.48 4.62
C ILE A 327 -11.14 2.14 5.15
N SER A 328 -11.64 1.68 6.30
CA SER A 328 -11.05 0.54 7.03
C SER A 328 -11.76 -0.80 6.83
N ASN A 329 -13.09 -0.79 6.73
CA ASN A 329 -13.92 -1.99 6.89
C ASN A 329 -14.13 -2.72 5.56
N SER A 330 -13.61 -2.12 4.51
CA SER A 330 -13.68 -2.60 3.17
C SER A 330 -12.27 -3.08 2.80
N LYS A 331 -12.08 -4.38 2.55
CA LYS A 331 -10.89 -5.01 1.90
C LYS A 331 -10.53 -4.39 0.52
N PHE A 332 -11.01 -3.20 0.24
CA PHE A 332 -11.06 -2.53 -1.04
C PHE A 332 -10.07 -1.34 -1.10
N LYS A 333 -9.46 -0.89 0.01
CA LYS A 333 -8.63 0.34 0.03
C LYS A 333 -7.25 0.20 0.66
N ILE A 334 -7.04 -0.90 1.38
CA ILE A 334 -5.80 -1.30 2.01
C ILE A 334 -5.37 -2.61 1.36
N CYS A 335 -4.10 -2.72 1.01
CA CYS A 335 -3.47 -3.95 0.59
C CYS A 335 -2.86 -4.63 1.82
N GLU A 336 -3.41 -5.78 2.20
CA GLU A 336 -2.81 -6.63 3.24
C GLU A 336 -1.45 -7.18 2.75
N LEU A 337 -0.46 -7.08 3.63
CA LEU A 337 0.90 -7.60 3.43
C LEU A 337 1.12 -8.76 4.38
N SER A 338 1.83 -9.80 3.94
CA SER A 338 2.28 -10.82 4.87
C SER A 338 3.36 -10.23 5.77
N CYS A 339 3.14 -10.16 7.08
CA CYS A 339 4.15 -9.71 8.04
C CYS A 339 4.59 -10.90 8.90
N LYS A 340 5.90 -11.15 8.96
CA LYS A 340 6.48 -12.22 9.80
C LYS A 340 7.78 -11.73 10.43
N ALA A 341 8.09 -12.16 11.65
CA ALA A 341 9.47 -12.17 12.10
C ALA A 341 10.06 -13.51 11.64
N GLU A 342 11.10 -13.49 10.79
CA GLU A 342 11.80 -14.72 10.42
C GLU A 342 12.83 -15.08 11.49
N PHE A 343 12.95 -16.38 11.77
CA PHE A 343 14.01 -16.92 12.61
C PHE A 343 15.10 -17.44 11.67
N ASP A 344 16.06 -16.59 11.31
CA ASP A 344 17.26 -17.10 10.64
C ASP A 344 18.05 -17.94 11.64
N LEU A 345 18.13 -19.24 11.39
CA LEU A 345 18.88 -20.21 12.21
C LEU A 345 20.41 -20.02 12.14
N VAL A 346 20.89 -18.99 11.45
CA VAL A 346 22.30 -18.63 11.37
C VAL A 346 22.42 -17.10 11.53
N PRO A 347 22.77 -16.59 12.72
CA PRO A 347 23.04 -15.16 12.87
C PRO A 347 24.27 -14.77 12.05
N ASP A 348 24.11 -13.84 11.11
CA ASP A 348 25.24 -13.18 10.46
C ASP A 348 26.04 -12.42 11.55
N PRO A 349 27.33 -12.75 11.80
CA PRO A 349 28.11 -12.17 12.89
C PRO A 349 28.30 -10.64 12.80
N LEU A 350 27.98 -10.02 11.67
CA LEU A 350 28.27 -8.60 11.41
C LEU A 350 27.21 -7.62 11.97
N VAL A 351 26.00 -8.09 12.31
CA VAL A 351 24.89 -7.21 12.77
C VAL A 351 24.91 -6.95 14.30
N ASN A 352 25.87 -7.55 15.03
CA ASN A 352 26.00 -7.39 16.49
C ASN A 352 26.54 -6.03 16.97
N LYS A 353 26.56 -4.98 16.12
CA LYS A 353 26.82 -3.61 16.56
C LYS A 353 25.51 -2.82 16.64
N TYR A 354 24.85 -3.00 17.77
CA TYR A 354 23.74 -2.19 18.25
C TYR A 354 23.92 -0.71 17.96
N ILE A 355 23.04 -0.15 17.12
CA ILE A 355 22.94 1.28 16.96
C ILE A 355 21.95 1.80 18.02
N LEU A 356 22.49 2.52 19.00
CA LEU A 356 21.78 3.23 20.05
C LEU A 356 21.41 4.63 19.54
N TRP A 357 20.17 4.84 19.08
CA TRP A 357 19.61 6.19 18.98
C TRP A 357 18.55 6.36 20.05
N LYS A 358 18.90 7.09 21.10
CA LYS A 358 17.99 7.44 22.19
C LYS A 358 17.87 8.96 22.22
N HIS A 359 16.66 9.48 22.02
CA HIS A 359 16.31 10.80 22.53
C HIS A 359 15.21 10.63 23.57
N ARG A 360 15.56 10.83 24.85
CA ARG A 360 14.60 11.08 25.93
C ARG A 360 14.79 12.54 26.34
N GLY A 361 13.84 13.38 25.98
CA GLY A 361 13.85 14.79 26.35
C GLY A 361 12.50 15.40 26.00
N SER A 362 11.67 15.62 27.01
CA SER A 362 10.46 16.41 26.96
C SER A 362 10.81 17.87 27.21
N ASN A 363 10.49 18.78 26.27
CA ASN A 363 10.23 20.20 26.54
C ASN A 363 9.47 20.82 25.36
N LEU A 364 8.29 21.36 25.68
CA LEU A 364 7.30 21.93 24.76
C LEU A 364 7.59 23.41 24.45
N GLY A 365 7.34 23.78 23.19
CA GLY A 365 7.21 25.14 22.67
C GLY A 365 6.08 25.18 21.61
N PRO A 366 5.54 26.36 21.24
CA PRO A 366 4.16 26.48 20.74
C PRO A 366 3.94 25.94 19.33
N LEU A 367 2.74 25.39 19.17
CA LEU A 367 2.23 24.55 18.08
C LEU A 367 1.98 25.30 16.77
N ASP A 368 2.59 24.82 15.68
CA ASP A 368 2.02 24.82 14.35
C ASP A 368 1.44 23.43 14.05
N LEU A 369 0.21 23.39 13.53
CA LEU A 369 -0.57 22.17 13.29
C LEU A 369 0.10 21.29 12.21
N TYR A 370 0.96 20.38 12.65
CA TYR A 370 1.40 19.20 11.90
C TYR A 370 0.26 18.16 11.87
N PRO A 371 0.13 17.34 10.80
CA PRO A 371 -0.66 16.11 10.81
C PRO A 371 0.06 15.02 11.64
N GLY A 372 0.46 15.37 12.87
CA GLY A 372 1.34 14.55 13.72
C GLY A 372 0.62 13.73 14.78
N THR A 373 -0.68 13.96 14.98
CA THR A 373 -1.48 13.16 15.91
C THR A 373 -1.99 11.92 15.22
N LEU A 374 -1.77 10.77 15.88
CA LEU A 374 -2.35 9.47 15.61
C LEU A 374 -3.21 9.10 16.81
N THR A 375 -4.52 9.13 16.68
CA THR A 375 -5.42 8.59 17.68
C THR A 375 -5.63 7.11 17.41
N THR A 376 -5.11 6.22 18.27
CA THR A 376 -5.34 4.78 18.14
C THR A 376 -6.79 4.43 18.52
N ARG A 377 -7.46 5.27 19.33
CA ARG A 377 -8.86 5.07 19.73
C ARG A 377 -9.63 6.38 19.90
N PRO A 378 -10.88 6.49 19.41
CA PRO A 378 -11.71 7.66 19.65
C PRO A 378 -11.92 7.86 21.16
N GLU A 379 -11.82 9.11 21.64
CA GLU A 379 -12.05 9.45 23.05
C GLU A 379 -13.35 8.83 23.54
N ARG A 380 -13.26 7.97 24.57
CA ARG A 380 -14.46 7.48 25.26
C ARG A 380 -15.15 8.70 25.87
N SER A 381 -16.31 9.06 25.34
CA SER A 381 -17.19 10.00 26.03
C SER A 381 -17.42 9.45 27.45
N LYS A 382 -16.97 10.21 28.45
CA LYS A 382 -17.26 9.90 29.85
C LYS A 382 -18.78 9.94 29.99
N LYS A 383 -19.39 8.76 30.09
CA LYS A 383 -20.74 8.58 30.60
C LYS A 383 -20.65 7.91 31.95
#